data_AF-A0A8T5HSP7-F1
#
_entry.id   AF-A0A8T5HSP7-F1
#
_cell.length_a   1.000
_cell.length_b   1.000
_cell.length_c   1.000
_cell.angle_alpha   90.00
_cell.angle_beta   90.00
_cell.angle_gamma   90.00
#
_symmetry.space_group_name_H-M   'P 1'
#
loop_
_entity.id
_entity.type
_entity.pdbx_description
1 polymer ?
#
loop_
_entity_poly.entity_id
_entity_poly.type
_entity_poly.pdbx_seq_one_letter_code
_entity_poly.pdbx_strand_id
1 'polypeptide(L)'
;MGGLVRKAVGAMGSLMFLATVAWAVEYVPKYLEEPQPIPQSVLKIEFIGPNYCTPGLEADEYKIGIENTVYRLLIKYDLEVSDIEKYNSKLKDITSITTGGTLCLPPGTLEEKL
;
A
#
# COMPACT_ATOMS: atom_id res chain seq x y z
N MET A 1 22.24 47.05 47.66
CA MET A 1 22.38 47.22 46.20
C MET A 1 22.37 45.84 45.54
N GLY A 2 21.28 45.41 44.90
CA GLY A 2 21.23 44.04 44.34
C GLY A 2 20.01 43.73 43.46
N GLY A 3 18.94 44.53 43.52
CA GLY A 3 17.74 44.34 42.70
C GLY A 3 17.82 44.94 41.28
N LEU A 4 18.63 45.99 41.08
CA LEU A 4 18.69 46.71 39.79
C LEU A 4 19.50 45.93 38.74
N VAL A 5 20.58 45.27 39.16
CA VAL A 5 21.48 44.50 38.28
C VAL A 5 20.81 43.23 37.76
N ARG A 6 19.99 42.54 38.59
CA ARG A 6 19.23 41.34 38.14
C ARG A 6 18.17 41.68 37.09
N LYS A 7 17.52 42.84 37.18
CA LYS A 7 16.52 43.28 36.18
C LYS A 7 17.15 43.62 34.82
N ALA A 8 18.33 44.23 34.82
CA ALA A 8 19.04 44.59 33.59
C ALA A 8 19.54 43.35 32.82
N VAL A 9 20.06 42.33 33.53
CA VAL A 9 20.55 41.08 32.89
C VAL A 9 19.39 40.26 32.31
N GLY A 10 18.22 40.22 32.96
CA GLY A 10 17.03 39.55 32.44
C GLY A 10 16.45 40.21 31.18
N ALA A 11 16.44 41.55 31.12
CA ALA A 11 15.93 42.30 29.97
C ALA A 11 16.83 42.15 28.72
N MET A 12 18.16 42.14 28.90
CA MET A 12 19.11 41.91 27.80
C MET A 12 19.03 40.47 27.25
N GLY A 13 18.88 39.46 28.11
CA GLY A 13 18.70 38.08 27.68
C GLY A 13 17.42 37.84 26.86
N SER A 14 16.32 38.52 27.24
CA SER A 14 15.03 38.42 26.52
C SER A 14 15.04 39.11 25.16
N LEU A 15 15.77 40.23 25.01
CA LEU A 15 15.94 40.92 23.72
C LEU A 15 16.80 40.12 22.74
N MET A 16 17.86 39.47 23.23
CA MET A 16 18.72 38.58 22.43
C MET A 16 17.96 37.35 21.90
N PHE A 17 17.06 36.78 22.70
CA PHE A 17 16.21 35.67 22.26
C PHE A 17 15.17 36.10 21.20
N LEU A 18 14.54 37.26 21.35
CA LEU A 18 13.57 37.74 20.36
C LEU A 18 14.22 38.13 19.03
N ALA A 19 15.42 38.71 19.06
CA ALA A 19 16.16 39.05 17.84
C ALA A 19 16.61 37.82 17.05
N THR A 20 17.00 36.73 17.73
CA THR A 20 17.40 35.47 17.08
C THR A 20 16.21 34.71 16.49
N VAL A 21 15.05 34.75 17.13
CA VAL A 21 13.82 34.14 16.59
C VAL A 21 13.30 34.96 15.39
N ALA A 22 13.38 36.29 15.42
CA ALA A 22 12.98 37.13 14.28
C ALA A 22 13.82 36.87 13.02
N TRP A 23 15.15 36.70 13.17
CA TRP A 23 16.03 36.38 12.05
C TRP A 23 15.76 34.99 11.45
N ALA A 24 15.34 34.04 12.28
CA ALA A 24 14.96 32.69 11.83
C ALA A 24 13.62 32.65 11.09
N VAL A 25 12.70 33.60 11.33
CA VAL A 25 11.40 33.64 10.65
C VAL A 25 11.50 34.31 9.27
N GLU A 26 12.38 35.29 9.08
CA GLU A 26 12.52 36.01 7.81
C GLU A 26 13.30 35.22 6.73
N TYR A 27 14.11 34.22 7.10
CA TYR A 27 14.95 33.47 6.14
C TYR A 27 14.43 32.09 5.72
N VAL A 28 13.24 31.68 6.16
CA VAL A 28 12.69 30.34 5.90
C VAL A 28 11.69 30.22 4.73
N PRO A 29 11.33 31.22 3.90
CA PRO A 29 10.38 30.95 2.83
C PRO A 29 11.04 30.38 1.55
N LYS A 30 12.36 30.11 1.53
CA LYS A 30 13.04 29.64 0.31
C LYS A 30 13.11 28.12 0.13
N TYR A 31 12.70 27.33 1.11
CA TYR A 31 12.82 25.86 1.04
C TYR A 31 11.56 25.08 1.47
N LEU A 32 10.43 25.77 1.63
CA LEU A 32 9.12 25.12 1.71
C LEU A 32 8.44 25.24 0.35
N GLU A 33 9.03 24.61 -0.67
CA GLU A 33 8.23 24.25 -1.84
C GLU A 33 7.20 23.24 -1.37
N GLU A 34 5.93 23.59 -1.51
CA GLU A 34 4.82 22.66 -1.33
C GLU A 34 5.08 21.45 -2.25
N PRO A 35 5.14 20.22 -1.71
CA PRO A 35 5.46 19.06 -2.53
C PRO A 35 4.43 18.99 -3.65
N GLN A 36 4.90 19.20 -4.89
CA GLN A 36 4.05 19.16 -6.07
C GLN A 36 3.25 17.85 -6.06
N PRO A 37 1.94 17.87 -6.31
CA PRO A 37 1.15 16.65 -6.36
C PRO A 37 1.77 15.73 -7.41
N ILE A 38 2.23 14.55 -6.97
CA ILE A 38 2.79 13.53 -7.85
C ILE A 38 1.74 13.27 -8.94
N PRO A 39 2.10 13.34 -10.25
CA PRO A 39 1.16 13.07 -11.32
C PRO A 39 0.47 11.73 -11.08
N GLN A 40 -0.86 11.76 -10.89
CA GLN A 40 -1.69 10.57 -10.67
C GLN A 40 -1.79 9.67 -11.91
N SER A 41 -0.99 9.90 -12.95
CA SER A 41 -0.65 8.85 -13.92
C SER A 41 0.29 7.84 -13.24
N VAL A 42 -0.19 7.23 -12.15
CA VAL A 42 0.36 6.04 -11.56
C VAL A 42 0.48 5.06 -12.72
N LEU A 43 1.72 4.68 -13.04
CA LEU A 43 2.01 3.65 -14.00
C LEU A 43 1.08 2.47 -13.66
N LYS A 44 0.11 2.16 -14.52
CA LYS A 44 -0.74 0.98 -14.31
C LYS A 44 0.18 -0.22 -14.55
N ILE A 45 0.87 -0.65 -13.50
CA ILE A 45 1.72 -1.82 -13.55
C ILE A 45 0.78 -3.00 -13.69
N GLU A 46 0.64 -3.48 -14.92
CA GLU A 46 -0.06 -4.74 -15.18
C GLU A 46 0.86 -5.87 -14.73
N PHE A 47 0.52 -6.49 -13.60
CA PHE A 47 1.18 -7.70 -13.17
C PHE A 47 0.79 -8.82 -14.15
N ILE A 48 1.78 -9.36 -14.84
CA ILE A 48 1.61 -10.51 -15.73
C ILE A 48 2.05 -11.75 -14.95
N GLY A 49 1.12 -12.67 -14.73
CA GLY A 49 1.41 -13.94 -14.06
C GLY A 49 1.00 -15.16 -14.90
N PRO A 50 1.37 -16.37 -14.45
CA PRO A 50 1.05 -17.61 -15.14
C PRO A 50 -0.47 -17.90 -15.10
N ASN A 51 -0.93 -18.68 -16.07
CA ASN A 51 -2.27 -19.29 -16.05
C ASN A 51 -2.16 -20.69 -15.44
N TYR A 52 -2.80 -20.89 -14.28
CA TYR A 52 -2.76 -22.15 -13.53
C TYR A 52 -3.83 -23.17 -13.95
N CYS A 53 -4.79 -22.75 -14.78
CA CYS A 53 -5.97 -23.53 -15.10
C CYS A 53 -5.66 -24.87 -15.77
N THR A 54 -6.42 -25.89 -15.38
CA THR A 54 -6.46 -27.19 -16.02
C THR A 54 -7.07 -27.07 -17.43
N PRO A 55 -6.35 -27.46 -18.50
CA PRO A 55 -6.90 -27.41 -19.84
C PRO A 55 -8.11 -28.33 -20.02
N GLY A 56 -9.13 -27.86 -20.73
CA GLY A 56 -10.31 -28.67 -21.08
C GLY A 56 -11.37 -28.80 -19.98
N LEU A 57 -11.20 -28.12 -18.85
CA LEU A 57 -12.26 -27.96 -17.86
C LEU A 57 -12.93 -26.60 -18.03
N GLU A 58 -14.27 -26.61 -18.00
CA GLU A 58 -15.06 -25.40 -17.85
C GLU A 58 -14.88 -24.85 -16.44
N ALA A 59 -14.55 -23.57 -16.32
CA ALA A 59 -14.20 -22.94 -15.06
C ALA A 59 -14.35 -21.41 -15.14
N ASP A 60 -14.55 -20.78 -13.99
CA ASP A 60 -14.55 -19.33 -13.86
C ASP A 60 -13.10 -18.84 -13.71
N GLU A 61 -12.66 -17.92 -14.59
CA GLU A 61 -11.32 -17.35 -14.53
C GLU A 61 -11.22 -16.20 -13.51
N TYR A 62 -10.40 -16.40 -12.48
CA TYR A 62 -10.15 -15.41 -11.45
C TYR A 62 -8.74 -14.82 -11.56
N LYS A 63 -8.65 -13.48 -11.67
CA LYS A 63 -7.36 -12.76 -11.67
C LYS A 63 -6.84 -12.56 -10.25
N ILE A 64 -5.61 -13.00 -10.02
CA ILE A 64 -4.97 -12.96 -8.71
C ILE A 64 -4.47 -11.54 -8.42
N GLY A 65 -5.01 -10.90 -7.38
CA GLY A 65 -4.54 -9.62 -6.84
C GLY A 65 -3.44 -9.79 -5.78
N ILE A 66 -2.87 -8.66 -5.35
CA ILE A 66 -1.69 -8.60 -4.44
C ILE A 66 -1.95 -9.27 -3.08
N GLU A 67 -3.17 -9.20 -2.57
CA GLU A 67 -3.52 -9.71 -1.23
C GLU A 67 -4.08 -11.13 -1.22
N ASN A 68 -4.15 -11.76 -2.40
CA ASN A 68 -4.74 -13.07 -2.53
C ASN A 68 -3.76 -14.16 -2.10
N THR A 69 -4.25 -15.07 -1.29
CA THR A 69 -3.65 -16.37 -1.03
C THR A 69 -4.69 -17.44 -1.36
N VAL A 70 -4.30 -18.67 -1.67
CA VAL A 70 -5.28 -19.73 -1.93
C VAL A 70 -6.21 -19.91 -0.73
N TYR A 71 -5.67 -19.91 0.50
CA TYR A 71 -6.48 -20.01 1.71
C TYR A 71 -7.57 -18.93 1.81
N ARG A 72 -7.25 -17.67 1.48
CA ARG A 72 -8.25 -16.58 1.48
C ARG A 72 -9.31 -16.80 0.41
N LEU A 73 -8.94 -17.34 -0.75
CA LEU A 73 -9.88 -17.62 -1.84
C LEU A 73 -10.82 -18.78 -1.47
N LEU A 74 -10.30 -19.83 -0.83
CA LEU A 74 -11.11 -20.95 -0.33
C LEU A 74 -12.22 -20.45 0.61
N ILE A 75 -11.86 -19.63 1.60
CA ILE A 75 -12.84 -19.07 2.54
C ILE A 75 -13.80 -18.11 1.83
N LYS A 76 -13.28 -17.23 0.97
CA LYS A 76 -14.10 -16.21 0.31
C LYS A 76 -15.21 -16.84 -0.55
N TYR A 77 -14.88 -17.92 -1.24
CA TYR A 77 -15.77 -18.57 -2.20
C TYR A 77 -16.36 -19.89 -1.70
N ASP A 78 -16.15 -20.24 -0.43
CA ASP A 78 -16.63 -21.49 0.19
C ASP A 78 -16.23 -22.74 -0.60
N LEU A 79 -14.94 -22.80 -0.98
CA LEU A 79 -14.36 -23.89 -1.77
C LEU A 79 -13.52 -24.82 -0.90
N GLU A 80 -13.34 -26.04 -1.38
CA GLU A 80 -12.39 -26.99 -0.81
C GLU A 80 -11.03 -26.94 -1.51
N VAL A 81 -9.99 -27.42 -0.81
CA VAL A 81 -8.64 -27.59 -1.40
C VAL A 81 -8.69 -28.48 -2.65
N SER A 82 -9.54 -29.51 -2.63
CA SER A 82 -9.76 -30.45 -3.73
C SER A 82 -10.25 -29.75 -5.00
N ASP A 83 -11.09 -28.73 -4.88
CA ASP A 83 -11.55 -27.91 -6.01
C ASP A 83 -10.37 -27.15 -6.62
N ILE A 84 -9.54 -26.52 -5.79
CA ILE A 84 -8.38 -25.78 -6.29
C ILE A 84 -7.42 -26.71 -7.05
N GLU A 85 -7.12 -27.89 -6.51
CA GLU A 85 -6.24 -28.87 -7.16
C GLU A 85 -6.81 -29.35 -8.49
N LYS A 86 -8.11 -29.66 -8.54
CA LYS A 86 -8.80 -30.14 -9.75
C LYS A 86 -8.77 -29.10 -10.87
N TYR A 87 -9.13 -27.86 -10.56
CA TYR A 87 -9.25 -26.80 -11.56
C TYR A 87 -7.92 -26.13 -11.92
N ASN A 88 -6.83 -26.41 -11.19
CA ASN A 88 -5.53 -25.75 -11.36
C ASN A 88 -4.34 -26.71 -11.44
N SER A 89 -4.37 -27.68 -12.36
CA SER A 89 -3.34 -28.73 -12.48
C SER A 89 -1.91 -28.23 -12.78
N LYS A 90 -1.74 -26.96 -13.20
CA LYS A 90 -0.43 -26.34 -13.37
C LYS A 90 0.12 -25.71 -12.08
N LEU A 91 -0.71 -25.58 -11.05
CA LEU A 91 -0.30 -25.14 -9.72
C LEU A 91 0.38 -26.32 -9.00
N LYS A 92 1.71 -26.25 -8.89
CA LYS A 92 2.49 -27.32 -8.24
C LYS A 92 2.43 -27.29 -6.71
N ASP A 93 2.29 -26.09 -6.15
CA ASP A 93 2.22 -25.85 -4.71
C ASP A 93 1.14 -24.80 -4.44
N ILE A 94 0.19 -25.15 -3.59
CA ILE A 94 -0.98 -24.34 -3.24
C ILE A 94 -0.60 -23.02 -2.56
N THR A 95 0.60 -22.91 -1.99
CA THR A 95 1.10 -21.69 -1.37
C THR A 95 1.79 -20.74 -2.35
N SER A 96 1.99 -21.16 -3.60
CA SER A 96 2.87 -20.49 -4.59
C SER A 96 2.14 -19.71 -5.69
N ILE A 97 0.99 -19.10 -5.38
CA ILE A 97 0.26 -18.29 -6.36
C ILE A 97 0.90 -16.91 -6.54
N THR A 98 0.94 -16.43 -7.79
CA THR A 98 1.56 -15.13 -8.14
C THR A 98 0.52 -14.12 -8.57
N THR A 99 0.62 -12.89 -8.05
CA THR A 99 -0.16 -11.73 -8.49
C THR A 99 -0.09 -11.54 -10.01
N GLY A 100 -1.23 -11.19 -10.62
CA GLY A 100 -1.37 -11.08 -12.07
C GLY A 100 -1.60 -12.41 -12.77
N GLY A 101 -1.41 -13.53 -12.07
CA GLY A 101 -1.76 -14.86 -12.56
C GLY A 101 -3.26 -15.07 -12.67
N THR A 102 -3.63 -16.18 -13.29
CA THR A 102 -5.04 -16.60 -13.44
C THR A 102 -5.24 -17.94 -12.76
N LEU A 103 -6.21 -17.98 -11.85
CA LEU A 103 -6.65 -19.18 -11.15
C LEU A 103 -8.06 -19.53 -11.62
N CYS A 104 -8.34 -20.80 -11.80
CA CYS A 104 -9.64 -21.28 -12.23
C CYS A 104 -10.44 -21.83 -11.05
N LEU A 105 -11.69 -21.39 -10.92
CA LEU A 105 -12.64 -21.81 -9.90
C LEU A 105 -13.75 -22.66 -10.54
N PRO A 106 -14.50 -23.46 -9.77
CA PRO A 106 -15.67 -24.17 -10.30
C PRO A 106 -16.64 -23.21 -11.03
N PRO A 107 -17.32 -23.65 -12.11
CA PRO A 107 -18.27 -22.82 -12.83
C PRO A 107 -19.37 -22.24 -11.92
N GLY A 108 -19.68 -20.96 -12.09
CA GLY A 108 -20.73 -20.25 -11.34
C GLY A 108 -20.28 -19.71 -9.98
N THR A 109 -19.04 -19.98 -9.55
CA THR A 109 -18.50 -19.47 -8.29
C THR A 109 -18.47 -17.93 -8.24
N LEU A 110 -18.17 -17.29 -9.37
CA LEU A 110 -18.08 -15.82 -9.43
C LEU A 110 -19.45 -15.15 -9.60
N GLU A 111 -20.42 -15.82 -10.19
CA GLU A 111 -21.78 -15.29 -10.39
C GLU A 111 -22.60 -15.28 -9.10
N GLU A 112 -22.42 -16.27 -8.23
CA GLU A 112 -23.16 -16.39 -6.96
C GLU A 112 -22.82 -15.29 -5.93
N LYS A 113 -21.71 -14.56 -6.14
CA LYS A 113 -21.17 -13.58 -5.18
C LYS A 113 -21.24 -12.12 -5.69
N LEU A 114 -21.87 -11.88 -6.84
CA LEU A 114 -22.18 -10.54 -7.40
C LEU A 114 -23.61 -10.11 -7.02
#